data_AF-A0A3N5IRY4-F1
#
_entry.id   AF-A0A3N5IRY4-F1
#
_cell.length_a   1.000
_cell.length_b   1.000
_cell.length_c   1.000
_cell.angle_alpha   90.00
_cell.angle_beta   90.00
_cell.angle_gamma   90.00
#
_symmetry.space_group_name_H-M   'P 1'
#
loop_
_entity.id
_entity.type
_entity.pdbx_description
1 polymer ?
#
loop_
_entity_poly.entity_id
_entity_poly.type
_entity_poly.pdbx_seq_one_letter_code
_entity_poly.pdbx_strand_id
1 'polypeptide(L)'
;MQKDGRGGGDCFQHVPQWSSGTRIGESLEQFLRTYGKRFLGSRSLILIFSDGWDLGDPAILGEAMSRIRRRSHRILWLNPLMGCPDYQPICQGMAAALPWVDRLLPAHNLNALAGAVHTVEEWTG
;
A
#
# COMPACT_ATOMS: atom_id res chain seq x y z
N MET A 1 43.86 16.93 -30.49
CA MET A 1 44.11 18.32 -30.06
C MET A 1 43.17 18.63 -28.91
N GLN A 2 43.75 18.83 -27.74
CA GLN A 2 43.11 18.92 -26.43
C GLN A 2 42.64 20.36 -26.15
N LYS A 3 41.45 20.51 -25.56
CA LYS A 3 41.05 21.65 -24.71
C LYS A 3 40.10 21.15 -23.61
N ASP A 4 40.72 20.76 -22.50
CA ASP A 4 40.41 21.01 -21.09
C ASP A 4 38.97 21.35 -20.65
N GLY A 5 38.33 20.37 -20.00
CA GLY A 5 38.06 20.38 -18.56
C GLY A 5 37.13 21.45 -17.97
N ARG A 6 35.84 21.09 -17.82
CA ARG A 6 35.06 21.34 -16.58
C ARG A 6 33.69 20.61 -16.60
N GLY A 7 33.58 19.58 -15.75
CA GLY A 7 32.36 19.28 -14.98
C GLY A 7 31.17 18.61 -15.68
N GLY A 8 31.36 17.46 -16.33
CA GLY A 8 30.26 16.56 -16.71
C GLY A 8 30.34 15.29 -15.89
N GLY A 9 29.72 15.27 -14.70
CA GLY A 9 29.81 14.12 -13.81
C GLY A 9 28.83 14.24 -12.65
N ASP A 10 27.81 13.38 -12.72
CA ASP A 10 27.01 12.87 -11.62
C ASP A 10 25.99 13.80 -10.94
N CYS A 11 24.74 13.74 -11.41
CA CYS A 11 23.58 14.29 -10.70
C CYS A 11 22.64 13.18 -10.18
N PHE A 12 23.06 11.91 -10.21
CA PHE A 12 22.27 10.80 -9.68
C PHE A 12 22.97 10.02 -8.56
N GLN A 13 23.98 10.62 -7.92
CA GLN A 13 24.52 10.05 -6.70
C GLN A 13 23.63 10.37 -5.50
N HIS A 14 22.93 9.31 -5.09
CA HIS A 14 22.32 9.11 -3.78
C HIS A 14 21.01 9.86 -3.50
N VAL A 15 20.03 9.67 -4.38
CA VAL A 15 18.64 9.66 -3.90
C VAL A 15 18.46 8.29 -3.23
N PRO A 16 18.19 8.21 -1.90
CA PRO A 16 17.81 6.94 -1.29
C PRO A 16 16.64 6.35 -2.10
N GLN A 17 16.45 5.03 -2.12
CA GLN A 17 15.44 4.37 -2.97
C GLN A 17 13.97 4.68 -2.61
N TRP A 18 13.67 5.84 -1.99
CA TRP A 18 12.32 6.32 -1.72
C TRP A 18 11.60 6.85 -2.96
N SER A 19 12.31 7.14 -4.06
CA SER A 19 11.68 7.61 -5.32
C SER A 19 11.50 6.54 -6.40
N SER A 20 11.89 5.28 -6.13
CA SER A 20 11.82 4.18 -7.10
C SER A 20 10.56 3.32 -6.93
N GLY A 21 9.47 3.92 -6.43
CA GLY A 21 8.13 3.37 -6.16
C GLY A 21 7.98 2.44 -4.96
N THR A 22 6.73 2.09 -4.62
CA THR A 22 6.40 1.34 -3.40
C THR A 22 6.40 -0.16 -3.69
N ARG A 23 7.14 -0.94 -2.87
CA ARG A 23 7.12 -2.41 -2.87
C ARG A 23 6.18 -2.91 -1.79
N ILE A 24 4.89 -2.87 -2.08
CA ILE A 24 3.82 -3.14 -1.10
C ILE A 24 3.86 -4.60 -0.68
N GLY A 25 3.92 -5.53 -1.65
CA GLY A 25 3.95 -6.97 -1.37
C GLY A 25 5.09 -7.36 -0.43
N GLU A 26 6.32 -6.95 -0.74
CA GLU A 26 7.50 -7.24 0.09
C GLU A 26 7.40 -6.59 1.48
N SER A 27 6.84 -5.39 1.57
CA SER A 27 6.62 -4.70 2.86
C SER A 27 5.64 -5.47 3.75
N LEU A 28 4.54 -5.98 3.17
CA LEU A 28 3.56 -6.79 3.90
C LEU A 28 4.12 -8.16 4.29
N GLU A 29 4.94 -8.78 3.44
CA GLU A 29 5.66 -10.01 3.79
C GLU A 29 6.63 -9.80 4.96
N GLN A 30 7.37 -8.69 4.95
CA GLN A 30 8.23 -8.32 6.07
C GLN A 30 7.42 -8.08 7.35
N PHE A 31 6.27 -7.40 7.25
CA PHE A 31 5.36 -7.22 8.38
C PHE A 31 4.86 -8.56 8.94
N LEU A 32 4.39 -9.46 8.07
CA LEU A 32 3.90 -10.79 8.46
C LEU A 32 4.98 -11.61 9.18
N ARG A 33 6.22 -11.56 8.67
CA ARG A 33 7.37 -12.26 9.25
C ARG A 33 7.76 -11.71 10.62
N THR A 34 7.79 -10.38 10.75
CA THR A 34 8.36 -9.70 11.93
C THR A 34 7.31 -9.54 13.04
N TYR A 35 6.09 -9.21 12.67
CA TYR A 35 5.02 -8.77 13.57
C TYR A 35 3.77 -9.62 13.48
N GLY A 36 3.56 -10.28 12.34
CA GLY A 36 2.32 -11.01 12.06
C GLY A 36 1.95 -12.01 13.15
N LYS A 37 2.89 -12.83 13.63
CA LYS A 37 2.62 -13.81 14.71
C LYS A 37 2.15 -13.17 16.01
N ARG A 38 2.67 -11.99 16.36
CA ARG A 38 2.41 -11.31 17.63
C ARG A 38 1.15 -10.44 17.59
N PHE A 39 0.88 -9.79 16.47
CA PHE A 39 -0.13 -8.73 16.40
C PHE A 39 -1.37 -9.10 15.55
N LEU A 40 -1.27 -10.06 14.63
CA LEU A 40 -2.44 -10.51 13.87
C LEU A 40 -3.20 -11.62 14.59
N GLY A 41 -4.50 -11.39 14.77
CA GLY A 41 -5.45 -12.35 15.31
C GLY A 41 -6.89 -12.03 14.88
N SER A 42 -7.83 -12.88 15.26
CA SER A 42 -9.24 -12.82 14.82
C SER A 42 -9.99 -11.53 15.18
N ARG A 43 -9.40 -10.68 16.05
CA ARG A 43 -9.92 -9.36 16.45
C ARG A 43 -9.13 -8.19 15.86
N SER A 44 -8.09 -8.46 15.06
CA SER A 44 -7.24 -7.42 14.48
C SER A 44 -7.91 -6.77 13.28
N LEU A 45 -7.93 -5.44 13.27
CA LEU A 45 -8.37 -4.63 12.16
C LEU A 45 -7.14 -4.06 11.44
N ILE A 46 -7.07 -4.25 10.12
CA ILE A 46 -5.93 -3.81 9.32
C ILE A 46 -6.35 -2.65 8.43
N LEU A 47 -5.68 -1.52 8.59
CA LEU A 47 -5.86 -0.34 7.75
C LEU A 47 -4.62 -0.20 6.86
N ILE A 48 -4.84 -0.17 5.55
CA ILE A 48 -3.79 0.04 4.56
C ILE A 48 -4.07 1.38 3.88
N PHE A 49 -3.11 2.30 3.92
CA PHE A 49 -3.20 3.59 3.23
C PHE A 49 -2.28 3.57 2.01
N SER A 50 -2.85 3.38 0.82
CA SER A 50 -2.08 3.23 -0.42
C SER A 50 -2.99 3.37 -1.65
N ASP A 51 -2.43 3.76 -2.79
CA ASP A 51 -3.09 3.74 -4.09
C ASP A 51 -2.96 2.41 -4.84
N GLY A 52 -2.19 1.45 -4.29
CA GLY A 52 -1.96 0.13 -4.85
C GLY A 52 -0.93 0.09 -5.98
N TRP A 53 -0.15 1.17 -6.17
CA TRP A 53 0.94 1.17 -7.14
C TRP A 53 2.15 0.41 -6.59
N ASP A 54 2.08 -0.91 -6.70
CA ASP A 54 3.18 -1.82 -6.37
C ASP A 54 4.14 -1.98 -7.55
N LEU A 55 5.44 -1.93 -7.30
CA LEU A 55 6.48 -2.25 -8.28
C LEU A 55 7.07 -3.66 -8.10
N GLY A 56 6.66 -4.37 -7.04
CA GLY A 56 6.97 -5.77 -6.84
C GLY A 56 6.16 -6.70 -7.74
N ASP A 57 6.33 -8.01 -7.53
CA ASP A 57 5.50 -9.03 -8.17
C ASP A 57 4.09 -9.02 -7.53
N PRO A 58 3.01 -8.80 -8.30
CA PRO A 58 1.63 -8.82 -7.78
C PRO A 58 1.26 -10.14 -7.08
N ALA A 59 1.89 -11.26 -7.42
CA ALA A 59 1.68 -12.54 -6.73
C ALA A 59 2.15 -12.49 -5.27
N ILE A 60 3.24 -11.78 -4.98
CA ILE A 60 3.75 -11.58 -3.61
C ILE A 60 2.74 -10.76 -2.81
N LEU A 61 2.22 -9.69 -3.40
CA LEU A 61 1.19 -8.87 -2.76
C LEU A 61 -0.10 -9.66 -2.49
N GLY A 62 -0.57 -10.41 -3.49
CA GLY A 62 -1.75 -11.26 -3.37
C GLY A 62 -1.63 -12.30 -2.25
N GLU A 63 -0.50 -13.01 -2.18
CA GLU A 63 -0.27 -14.02 -1.13
C GLU A 63 -0.16 -13.37 0.26
N ALA A 64 0.57 -12.25 0.38
CA ALA A 64 0.67 -11.51 1.64
C ALA A 64 -0.70 -11.05 2.13
N MET A 65 -1.51 -10.47 1.24
CA MET A 65 -2.88 -10.03 1.54
C MET A 65 -3.78 -11.21 1.94
N SER A 66 -3.67 -12.34 1.24
CA SER A 66 -4.40 -13.56 1.56
C SER A 66 -4.07 -14.07 2.97
N ARG A 67 -2.77 -14.07 3.33
CA ARG A 67 -2.29 -14.48 4.67
C ARG A 67 -2.74 -13.53 5.76
N ILE A 68 -2.72 -12.21 5.50
CA ILE A 68 -3.26 -11.21 6.44
C ILE A 68 -4.75 -11.47 6.63
N ARG A 69 -5.53 -11.62 5.55
CA ARG A 69 -6.98 -11.79 5.60
C ARG A 69 -7.42 -13.03 6.37
N ARG A 70 -6.70 -14.15 6.23
CA ARG A 70 -6.96 -15.38 7.00
C ARG A 70 -6.77 -15.19 8.51
N ARG A 71 -5.98 -14.20 8.92
CA ARG A 71 -5.58 -13.99 10.32
C ARG A 71 -6.20 -12.75 10.95
N SER A 72 -6.76 -11.84 10.15
CA SER A 72 -7.40 -10.60 10.62
C SER A 72 -8.91 -10.72 10.66
N HIS A 73 -9.54 -9.84 11.45
CA HIS A 73 -10.98 -9.68 11.47
C HIS A 73 -11.46 -9.10 10.14
N ARG A 74 -10.90 -7.94 9.78
CA ARG A 74 -11.24 -7.16 8.59
C ARG A 74 -10.02 -6.40 8.07
N ILE A 75 -10.07 -6.05 6.79
CA ILE A 75 -9.09 -5.22 6.09
C ILE A 75 -9.82 -4.04 5.42
N LEU A 76 -9.43 -2.82 5.79
CA LEU A 76 -9.87 -1.58 5.19
C LEU A 76 -8.71 -0.98 4.38
N TRP A 77 -8.93 -0.81 3.07
CA TRP A 77 -7.97 -0.14 2.19
C TRP A 77 -8.43 1.30 1.93
N LEU A 78 -7.57 2.25 2.25
CA LEU A 78 -7.79 3.68 2.10
C LEU A 78 -6.95 4.20 0.94
N ASN A 79 -7.63 4.67 -0.11
CA ASN A 79 -6.97 5.08 -1.33
C ASN A 79 -7.00 6.61 -1.50
N PRO A 80 -5.84 7.29 -1.51
CA PRO A 80 -5.76 8.74 -1.65
C PRO A 80 -6.11 9.24 -3.07
N LEU A 81 -6.14 8.37 -4.09
CA LEU A 81 -6.45 8.74 -5.48
C LEU A 81 -7.92 8.58 -5.86
N MET A 82 -8.74 7.89 -5.04
CA MET A 82 -10.17 7.68 -5.31
C MET A 82 -11.02 8.96 -5.34
N GLY A 83 -10.47 10.12 -5.01
CA GLY A 83 -11.13 11.42 -5.18
C GLY A 83 -11.05 12.00 -6.59
N CYS A 84 -10.23 11.42 -7.46
CA CYS A 84 -10.08 11.89 -8.84
C CYS A 84 -11.23 11.32 -9.72
N PRO A 85 -11.89 12.15 -10.55
CA PRO A 85 -13.02 11.73 -11.38
C PRO A 85 -12.73 10.51 -12.29
N ASP A 86 -11.48 10.38 -12.74
CA ASP A 86 -11.04 9.33 -13.66
C ASP A 86 -10.31 8.18 -12.95
N TYR A 87 -10.37 8.10 -11.62
CA TYR A 87 -9.69 7.04 -10.89
C TYR A 87 -10.28 5.66 -11.24
N GLN A 88 -9.41 4.76 -11.71
CA GLN A 88 -9.72 3.35 -11.84
C GLN A 88 -8.61 2.52 -11.18
N PRO A 89 -8.94 1.43 -10.47
CA PRO A 89 -7.96 0.54 -9.83
C PRO A 89 -7.30 -0.40 -10.86
N ILE A 90 -6.70 0.17 -11.91
CA ILE A 90 -6.11 -0.57 -13.03
C ILE A 90 -4.69 -1.07 -12.74
N CYS A 91 -4.06 -0.61 -11.64
CA CYS A 91 -2.73 -1.10 -11.27
C CYS A 91 -2.82 -2.56 -10.80
N GLN A 92 -1.85 -3.37 -11.26
CA GLN A 92 -1.83 -4.81 -10.99
C GLN A 92 -1.74 -5.10 -9.48
N GLY A 93 -1.05 -4.24 -8.73
CA GLY A 93 -0.96 -4.37 -7.27
C GLY A 93 -2.32 -4.24 -6.60
N MET A 94 -3.11 -3.22 -6.94
CA MET A 94 -4.48 -3.09 -6.43
C MET A 94 -5.33 -4.28 -6.85
N ALA A 95 -5.27 -4.71 -8.12
CA ALA A 95 -6.01 -5.88 -8.59
C ALA A 95 -5.68 -7.15 -7.78
N ALA A 96 -4.41 -7.34 -7.39
CA ALA A 96 -3.99 -8.47 -6.56
C ALA A 96 -4.44 -8.35 -5.09
N ALA A 97 -4.54 -7.14 -4.56
CA ALA A 97 -4.96 -6.89 -3.18
C ALA A 97 -6.49 -6.95 -3.00
N LEU A 98 -7.25 -6.44 -3.97
CA LEU A 98 -8.70 -6.24 -3.91
C LEU A 98 -9.52 -7.45 -3.44
N PRO A 99 -9.25 -8.70 -3.87
CA PRO A 99 -10.01 -9.86 -3.42
C PRO A 99 -9.99 -10.11 -1.90
N TRP A 100 -9.01 -9.53 -1.21
CA TRP A 100 -8.77 -9.72 0.22
C TRP A 100 -9.19 -8.52 1.07
N VAL A 101 -9.61 -7.42 0.43
CA VAL A 101 -10.03 -6.18 1.08
C VAL A 101 -11.52 -6.23 1.34
N ASP A 102 -11.94 -5.99 2.60
CA ASP A 102 -13.37 -5.99 2.95
C ASP A 102 -14.06 -4.69 2.53
N ARG A 103 -13.35 -3.55 2.64
CA ARG A 103 -13.82 -2.22 2.22
C ARG A 103 -12.68 -1.46 1.55
N LEU A 104 -12.94 -0.85 0.39
CA LEU A 104 -12.07 0.11 -0.27
C LEU A 104 -12.74 1.49 -0.19
N LEU A 105 -12.10 2.47 0.45
CA LEU A 105 -12.66 3.80 0.66
C LEU A 105 -11.70 4.91 0.20
N PRO A 106 -12.24 6.08 -0.20
CA PRO A 106 -11.42 7.24 -0.51
C PRO A 106 -10.75 7.81 0.75
N ALA A 107 -9.56 8.38 0.57
CA ALA A 107 -8.84 9.08 1.65
C ALA A 107 -8.05 10.31 1.14
N HIS A 108 -8.60 10.98 0.13
CA HIS A 108 -8.00 12.13 -0.55
C HIS A 108 -8.14 13.46 0.22
N ASN A 109 -8.96 13.49 1.28
CA ASN A 109 -9.12 14.62 2.20
C ASN A 109 -9.71 14.16 3.54
N LEU A 110 -9.81 15.07 4.51
CA LEU A 110 -10.34 14.78 5.85
C LEU A 110 -11.80 14.34 5.84
N ASN A 111 -12.63 14.90 4.95
CA ASN A 111 -14.04 14.49 4.85
C ASN A 111 -14.16 13.05 4.36
N ALA A 112 -13.32 12.62 3.41
CA ALA A 112 -13.29 11.24 2.94
C ALA A 112 -12.87 10.26 4.05
N LEU A 113 -11.93 10.66 4.92
CA LEU A 113 -11.52 9.85 6.08
C LEU A 113 -12.64 9.63 7.10
N ALA A 114 -13.66 10.49 7.18
CA ALA A 114 -14.80 10.26 8.07
C ALA A 114 -15.54 8.94 7.74
N GLY A 115 -15.59 8.55 6.46
CA GLY A 115 -16.15 7.26 6.06
C GLY A 115 -15.36 6.06 6.60
N ALA A 116 -14.04 6.20 6.75
CA ALA A 116 -13.20 5.18 7.39
C ALA A 116 -13.52 5.05 8.88
N VAL A 117 -13.71 6.19 9.58
CA VAL A 117 -14.10 6.20 11.00
C VAL A 117 -15.42 5.46 11.20
N HIS A 118 -16.45 5.80 10.42
CA HIS A 118 -17.74 5.11 10.50
C HIS A 118 -17.65 3.61 10.24
N THR A 119 -16.81 3.19 9.28
CA THR A 119 -16.59 1.76 9.00
C THR A 119 -15.90 1.05 10.16
N VAL A 120 -14.94 1.72 10.82
CA VAL A 120 -14.27 1.17 12.01
C VAL A 120 -15.25 1.05 13.18
N GLU A 121 -16.09 2.06 13.39
CA GLU A 121 -17.15 2.05 14.41
C GLU A 121 -18.13 0.89 14.17
N GLU A 122 -18.58 0.68 12.93
CA GLU A 122 -19.44 -0.44 12.52
C GLU A 122 -18.85 -1.80 12.87
N TRP A 123 -17.53 -1.97 12.77
CA TRP A 123 -16.85 -3.24 13.01
C TRP A 123 -16.40 -3.46 14.46
N THR A 124 -16.40 -2.41 15.28
CA THR A 124 -15.87 -2.46 16.65
C THR A 124 -16.94 -2.26 17.73
N GLY A 125 -18.11 -1.73 17.36
CA GLY A 125 -19.32 -1.71 18.19
C GLY A 125 -19.97 -3.08 18.31
#